data_AF-A0A956RAM8-F1
#
_entry.id   AF-A0A956RAM8-F1
#
_cell.length_a   1.000
_cell.length_b   1.000
_cell.length_c   1.000
_cell.angle_alpha   90.00
_cell.angle_beta   90.00
_cell.angle_gamma   90.00
#
_symmetry.space_group_name_H-M   'P 1'
#
loop_
_entity.id
_entity.type
_entity.pdbx_description
1 polymer ?
#
loop_
_entity_poly.entity_id
_entity_poly.type
_entity_poly.pdbx_seq_one_letter_code
_entity_poly.pdbx_strand_id
1 'polypeptide(L)'
;RASVMHRVLFAGIVGALVEGLAELAEDPSASTLPEQYTYDGEGTYFVEPATFNDLRMEVRFHLGRDYSFGAKGELVTENLFVMDSYLVDARAEVTVDTSGGFPEVRVEIDHAGPGPLAELLGLGADPPNPIVVTESTLVAAQAHLRDMEVEAIIFFADHPGVSTIEYDVESPRMLADSFLRGLPMVLSMVGADGWRDDTGQDLDVDTWTVEYVDGVGALEGDIDFTTRGGRFDYVSRLHYDASGWPSIELECAR
;
A
#
# COMPACT_ATOMS: atom_id res chain seq x y z
N ARG A 1 2.16 -14.90 11.05
CA ARG A 1 0.77 -14.55 10.68
C ARG A 1 0.71 -13.13 10.11
N ALA A 2 1.34 -12.15 10.74
CA ALA A 2 1.51 -10.80 10.22
C ALA A 2 2.09 -10.74 8.78
N SER A 3 3.15 -11.50 8.46
CA SER A 3 3.79 -11.43 7.14
C SER A 3 2.91 -11.84 5.95
N VAL A 4 1.92 -12.71 6.16
CA VAL A 4 0.97 -13.11 5.09
C VAL A 4 -0.12 -12.06 4.91
N MET A 5 -0.52 -11.40 6.00
CA MET A 5 -1.63 -10.45 6.01
C MET A 5 -1.29 -9.13 5.31
N HIS A 6 -0.11 -8.56 5.56
CA HIS A 6 0.32 -7.32 4.90
C HIS A 6 0.37 -7.48 3.38
N ARG A 7 0.81 -8.65 2.89
CA ARG A 7 0.80 -8.97 1.46
C ARG A 7 -0.61 -8.96 0.87
N VAL A 8 -1.61 -9.47 1.60
CA VAL A 8 -3.00 -9.49 1.12
C VAL A 8 -3.58 -8.07 1.05
N LEU A 9 -3.34 -7.24 2.06
CA LEU A 9 -3.82 -5.85 2.06
C LEU A 9 -3.14 -5.07 0.94
N PHE A 10 -1.81 -5.14 0.87
CA PHE A 10 -1.05 -4.41 -0.14
C PHE A 10 -1.38 -4.86 -1.58
N ALA A 11 -1.47 -6.17 -1.83
CA ALA A 11 -1.92 -6.68 -3.13
C ALA A 11 -3.37 -6.29 -3.43
N GLY A 12 -4.21 -6.18 -2.39
CA GLY A 12 -5.60 -5.75 -2.51
C GLY A 12 -5.75 -4.33 -3.00
N ILE A 13 -5.00 -3.37 -2.44
CA ILE A 13 -5.07 -1.96 -2.91
C ILE A 13 -4.47 -1.79 -4.31
N VAL A 14 -3.37 -2.47 -4.63
CA VAL A 14 -2.76 -2.43 -5.98
C VAL A 14 -3.68 -3.10 -7.00
N GLY A 15 -4.32 -4.22 -6.64
CA GLY A 15 -5.30 -4.89 -7.49
C GLY A 15 -6.53 -4.02 -7.74
N ALA A 16 -7.10 -3.44 -6.68
CA ALA A 16 -8.24 -2.53 -6.78
C ALA A 16 -7.94 -1.31 -7.66
N LEU A 17 -6.72 -0.77 -7.61
CA LEU A 17 -6.31 0.33 -8.48
C LEU A 17 -6.37 -0.06 -9.97
N VAL A 18 -5.83 -1.22 -10.31
CA VAL A 18 -5.74 -1.69 -11.71
C VAL A 18 -7.10 -2.16 -12.24
N GLU A 19 -7.93 -2.76 -11.40
CA GLU A 19 -9.26 -3.27 -11.76
C GLU A 19 -10.33 -2.18 -11.72
N GLY A 20 -10.22 -1.25 -10.77
CA GLY A 20 -11.20 -0.19 -10.51
C GLY A 20 -11.35 0.82 -11.63
N LEU A 21 -10.40 0.92 -12.57
CA LEU A 21 -10.54 1.79 -13.75
C LEU A 21 -11.74 1.41 -14.63
N ALA A 22 -12.02 0.11 -14.79
CA ALA A 22 -13.17 -0.31 -15.58
C ALA A 22 -14.48 0.11 -14.90
N GLU A 23 -14.54 0.00 -13.59
CA GLU A 23 -15.68 0.43 -12.78
C GLU A 23 -15.83 1.97 -12.78
N LEU A 24 -14.73 2.73 -12.67
CA LEU A 24 -14.77 4.19 -12.83
C LEU A 24 -15.26 4.60 -14.23
N ALA A 25 -14.93 3.83 -15.28
CA ALA A 25 -15.41 4.10 -16.62
C ALA A 25 -16.92 3.85 -16.78
N GLU A 26 -17.49 2.92 -16.00
CA GLU A 26 -18.93 2.62 -15.98
C GLU A 26 -19.71 3.61 -15.11
N ASP A 27 -19.17 3.99 -13.95
CA ASP A 27 -19.71 5.02 -13.06
C ASP A 27 -18.62 6.02 -12.64
N PRO A 28 -18.44 7.10 -13.40
CA PRO A 28 -17.46 8.15 -13.08
C PRO A 28 -17.69 8.84 -11.74
N SER A 29 -18.90 8.74 -11.17
CA SER A 29 -19.21 9.36 -9.89
C SER A 29 -18.86 8.48 -8.68
N ALA A 30 -18.55 7.20 -8.92
CA ALA A 30 -18.16 6.26 -7.88
C ALA A 30 -16.71 6.45 -7.44
N SER A 31 -16.42 5.98 -6.23
CA SER A 31 -15.06 5.73 -5.75
C SER A 31 -14.83 4.23 -5.78
N THR A 32 -13.75 3.79 -6.40
CA THR A 32 -13.32 2.38 -6.40
C THR A 32 -12.36 2.04 -5.26
N LEU A 33 -12.12 2.99 -4.36
CA LEU A 33 -11.34 2.76 -3.15
C LEU A 33 -12.07 1.71 -2.29
N PRO A 34 -11.46 0.56 -1.97
CA PRO A 34 -12.15 -0.45 -1.18
C PRO A 34 -12.49 0.09 0.22
N GLU A 35 -13.61 -0.35 0.79
CA GLU A 35 -14.20 0.24 2.01
C GLU A 35 -13.25 0.30 3.23
N GLN A 36 -12.30 -0.64 3.33
CA GLN A 36 -11.32 -0.65 4.43
C GLN A 36 -10.18 0.37 4.27
N TYR A 37 -10.14 1.10 3.15
CA TYR A 37 -9.12 2.12 2.90
C TYR A 37 -9.70 3.53 3.02
N THR A 38 -8.85 4.44 3.50
CA THR A 38 -9.13 5.87 3.52
C THR A 38 -8.00 6.63 2.84
N TYR A 39 -8.28 7.85 2.40
CA TYR A 39 -7.32 8.73 1.73
C TYR A 39 -7.19 10.03 2.53
N ASP A 40 -5.97 10.49 2.82
CA ASP A 40 -5.75 11.74 3.59
C ASP A 40 -6.01 13.03 2.81
N GLY A 41 -6.05 12.96 1.48
CA GLY A 41 -6.07 14.15 0.63
C GLY A 41 -4.69 14.62 0.17
N GLU A 42 -3.60 13.97 0.62
CA GLU A 42 -2.21 14.39 0.39
C GLU A 42 -1.32 13.24 -0.16
N GLY A 43 -1.92 12.18 -0.70
CA GLY A 43 -1.21 11.09 -1.37
C GLY A 43 -0.97 9.84 -0.54
N THR A 44 -1.51 9.76 0.69
CA THR A 44 -1.41 8.57 1.54
C THR A 44 -2.75 7.85 1.66
N TYR A 45 -2.72 6.54 1.44
CA TYR A 45 -3.84 5.65 1.67
C TYR A 45 -3.62 4.89 2.98
N PHE A 46 -4.60 4.92 3.88
CA PHE A 46 -4.55 4.19 5.14
C PHE A 46 -5.44 2.98 5.07
N VAL A 47 -5.04 1.90 5.75
CA VAL A 47 -5.89 0.74 5.98
C VAL A 47 -5.82 0.32 7.43
N GLU A 48 -7.01 0.15 8.00
CA GLU A 48 -7.24 -0.30 9.37
C GLU A 48 -8.29 -1.41 9.31
N PRO A 49 -7.88 -2.67 9.06
CA PRO A 49 -8.84 -3.75 8.88
C PRO A 49 -9.59 -4.01 10.18
N ALA A 50 -10.92 -4.01 10.12
CA ALA A 50 -11.80 -4.22 11.28
C ALA A 50 -11.56 -5.55 12.04
N THR A 51 -10.91 -6.52 11.40
CA THR A 51 -10.52 -7.79 12.01
C THR A 51 -9.26 -7.72 12.86
N PHE A 52 -8.44 -6.68 12.71
CA PHE A 52 -7.15 -6.50 13.39
C PHE A 52 -7.00 -5.03 13.80
N ASN A 53 -7.54 -4.69 14.96
CA ASN A 53 -7.53 -3.31 15.48
C ASN A 53 -6.11 -2.76 15.73
N ASP A 54 -5.14 -3.67 15.88
CA ASP A 54 -3.76 -3.37 16.19
C ASP A 54 -2.88 -3.39 14.92
N LEU A 55 -3.50 -3.29 13.74
CA LEU A 55 -2.79 -3.19 12.46
C LEU A 55 -3.23 -1.92 11.74
N ARG A 56 -2.25 -1.12 11.33
CA ARG A 56 -2.42 0.00 10.41
C ARG A 56 -1.37 -0.08 9.31
N MET A 57 -1.75 0.24 8.08
CA MET A 57 -0.78 0.37 7.00
C MET A 57 -1.03 1.67 6.23
N GLU A 58 0.06 2.36 5.92
CA GLU A 58 0.13 3.52 5.05
C GLU A 58 0.70 3.06 3.70
N VAL A 59 0.05 3.45 2.61
CA VAL A 59 0.47 3.13 1.24
C VAL A 59 0.59 4.43 0.46
N ARG A 60 1.69 4.59 -0.26
CA ARG A 60 1.93 5.74 -1.14
C ARG A 60 2.30 5.25 -2.53
N PHE A 61 1.84 6.01 -3.53
CA PHE A 61 2.10 5.72 -4.93
C PHE A 61 2.97 6.80 -5.55
N HIS A 62 3.94 6.38 -6.34
CA HIS A 62 4.90 7.24 -7.02
C HIS A 62 4.87 6.99 -8.53
N LEU A 63 5.19 8.03 -9.30
CA LEU A 63 5.26 7.93 -10.75
C LEU A 63 6.41 7.01 -11.18
N GLY A 64 6.13 5.98 -11.97
CA GLY A 64 7.17 5.07 -12.47
C GLY A 64 7.96 5.60 -13.66
N ARG A 65 7.52 6.71 -14.25
CA ARG A 65 8.10 7.38 -15.43
C ARG A 65 7.76 8.87 -15.40
N ASP A 66 8.38 9.61 -16.30
CA ASP A 66 8.08 11.03 -16.48
C ASP A 66 6.74 11.21 -17.23
N TYR A 67 5.94 12.14 -16.74
CA TYR A 67 4.70 12.64 -17.34
C TYR A 67 4.79 14.16 -17.48
N SER A 68 3.83 14.80 -18.16
CA SER A 68 3.84 16.28 -18.23
C SER A 68 3.52 16.93 -16.88
N PHE A 69 2.82 16.22 -15.99
CA PHE A 69 2.42 16.70 -14.67
C PHE A 69 3.40 16.35 -13.53
N GLY A 70 4.40 15.50 -13.77
CA GLY A 70 5.33 15.07 -12.72
C GLY A 70 6.46 14.18 -13.22
N ALA A 71 7.55 14.15 -12.47
CA ALA A 71 8.74 13.36 -12.81
C ALA A 71 8.69 11.96 -12.20
N LYS A 72 9.45 11.02 -12.77
CA LYS A 72 9.63 9.70 -12.19
C LYS A 72 10.07 9.80 -10.71
N GLY A 73 9.41 9.02 -9.85
CA GLY A 73 9.66 8.90 -8.41
C GLY A 73 8.93 9.93 -7.56
N GLU A 74 8.23 10.89 -8.19
CA GLU A 74 7.40 11.87 -7.51
C GLU A 74 6.14 11.22 -6.92
N LEU A 75 5.71 11.69 -5.74
CA LEU A 75 4.51 11.21 -5.06
C LEU A 75 3.26 11.65 -5.85
N VAL A 76 2.31 10.74 -6.02
CA VAL A 76 0.99 11.05 -6.56
C VAL A 76 0.10 11.52 -5.42
N THR A 77 -0.20 12.82 -5.41
CA THR A 77 -1.00 13.49 -4.36
C THR A 77 -2.49 13.57 -4.68
N GLU A 78 -2.92 13.00 -5.81
CA GLU A 78 -4.33 12.94 -6.19
C GLU A 78 -4.91 11.56 -5.89
N ASN A 79 -6.21 11.49 -5.65
CA ASN A 79 -6.87 10.24 -5.36
C ASN A 79 -6.98 9.39 -6.63
N LEU A 80 -6.23 8.29 -6.70
CA LEU A 80 -6.18 7.38 -7.85
C LEU A 80 -7.47 6.58 -8.07
N PHE A 81 -8.38 6.59 -7.09
CA PHE A 81 -9.59 5.77 -7.07
C PHE A 81 -10.87 6.55 -7.37
N VAL A 82 -10.75 7.77 -7.90
CA VAL A 82 -11.90 8.59 -8.35
C VAL A 82 -11.65 9.12 -9.75
N MET A 83 -12.69 9.16 -10.59
CA MET A 83 -12.54 9.59 -11.98
C MET A 83 -12.16 11.07 -12.12
N ASP A 84 -12.59 11.92 -11.18
CA ASP A 84 -12.31 13.36 -11.18
C ASP A 84 -10.81 13.69 -11.17
N SER A 85 -9.98 12.79 -10.63
CA SER A 85 -8.52 12.93 -10.69
C SER A 85 -7.97 12.78 -12.10
N TYR A 86 -8.68 12.10 -13.00
CA TYR A 86 -8.27 11.84 -14.38
C TYR A 86 -9.00 12.73 -15.38
N LEU A 87 -10.28 13.03 -15.15
CA LEU A 87 -11.15 13.75 -16.08
C LEU A 87 -12.11 14.66 -15.31
N VAL A 88 -12.17 15.94 -15.67
CA VAL A 88 -13.04 16.92 -15.00
C VAL A 88 -14.49 16.70 -15.41
N ASP A 89 -15.42 16.64 -14.43
CA ASP A 89 -16.87 16.50 -14.65
C ASP A 89 -17.22 15.31 -15.57
N ALA A 90 -16.54 14.18 -15.41
CA ALA A 90 -16.70 13.01 -16.26
C ALA A 90 -18.11 12.40 -16.17
N ARG A 91 -18.66 11.98 -17.31
CA ARG A 91 -19.98 11.35 -17.43
C ARG A 91 -19.93 10.22 -18.44
N ALA A 92 -20.35 9.04 -18.03
CA ALA A 92 -20.41 7.87 -18.91
C ALA A 92 -21.78 7.76 -19.56
N GLU A 93 -21.79 7.51 -20.86
CA GLU A 93 -22.96 7.07 -21.63
C GLU A 93 -22.69 5.64 -22.15
N VAL A 94 -23.58 4.71 -21.78
CA VAL A 94 -23.52 3.33 -22.25
C VAL A 94 -24.61 3.12 -23.29
N THR A 95 -24.21 2.88 -24.53
CA THR A 95 -25.11 2.55 -25.63
C THR A 95 -25.02 1.05 -25.95
N VAL A 96 -26.17 0.39 -26.09
CA VAL A 96 -26.25 -1.02 -26.51
C VAL A 96 -27.01 -1.10 -27.82
N ASP A 97 -26.32 -1.45 -28.90
CA ASP A 97 -26.93 -1.73 -30.20
C ASP A 97 -27.24 -3.21 -30.34
N THR A 98 -28.51 -3.56 -30.54
CA THR A 98 -28.97 -4.95 -30.73
C THR A 98 -29.42 -5.25 -32.16
N SER A 99 -29.27 -4.29 -33.07
CA SER A 99 -29.76 -4.37 -34.45
C SER A 99 -29.02 -5.40 -35.31
N GLY A 100 -27.77 -5.73 -34.96
CA GLY A 100 -26.91 -6.68 -35.67
C GLY A 100 -27.09 -8.16 -35.30
N GLY A 101 -28.02 -8.49 -34.40
CA GLY A 101 -28.25 -9.87 -33.92
C GLY A 101 -27.31 -10.32 -32.79
N PHE A 102 -26.21 -9.59 -32.56
CA PHE A 102 -25.40 -9.65 -31.35
C PHE A 102 -25.37 -8.25 -30.71
N PRO A 103 -25.48 -8.14 -29.37
CA PRO A 103 -25.40 -6.85 -28.70
C PRO A 103 -23.98 -6.27 -28.82
N GLU A 104 -23.86 -5.09 -29.41
CA GLU A 104 -22.65 -4.27 -29.38
C GLU A 104 -22.79 -3.23 -28.26
N VAL A 105 -21.86 -3.26 -27.31
CA VAL A 105 -21.82 -2.30 -26.20
C VAL A 105 -20.76 -1.25 -26.50
N ARG A 106 -21.14 0.02 -26.43
CA ARG A 106 -20.25 1.17 -26.55
C ARG A 106 -20.35 2.01 -25.29
N VAL A 107 -19.20 2.29 -24.69
CA VAL A 107 -19.10 3.19 -23.53
C VAL A 107 -18.36 4.44 -24.00
N GLU A 108 -18.99 5.60 -23.83
CA GLU A 108 -18.40 6.90 -24.11
C GLU A 108 -18.33 7.71 -22.81
N ILE A 109 -17.21 8.40 -22.58
CA ILE A 109 -17.04 9.28 -21.43
C ILE A 109 -16.92 10.71 -21.94
N ASP A 110 -17.94 11.51 -21.69
CA ASP A 110 -17.86 12.96 -21.84
C ASP A 110 -17.14 13.58 -20.64
N HIS A 111 -16.37 14.63 -20.87
CA HIS A 111 -15.70 15.37 -19.79
C HIS A 111 -15.56 16.86 -20.14
N ALA A 112 -15.37 17.71 -19.13
CA ALA A 112 -15.17 19.15 -19.32
C ALA A 112 -13.70 19.52 -19.65
N GLY A 113 -12.76 18.64 -19.32
CA GLY A 113 -11.33 18.81 -19.58
C GLY A 113 -10.49 17.69 -18.96
N PRO A 114 -9.18 17.64 -19.21
CA PRO A 114 -8.28 16.70 -18.53
C PRO A 114 -8.20 17.02 -17.03
N GLY A 115 -8.23 15.98 -16.20
CA GLY A 115 -7.84 16.07 -14.80
C GLY A 115 -6.32 15.98 -14.63
N PRO A 116 -5.79 16.17 -13.41
CA PRO A 116 -4.35 16.14 -13.14
C PRO A 116 -3.64 14.85 -13.59
N LEU A 117 -4.33 13.71 -13.53
CA LEU A 117 -3.81 12.38 -13.83
C LEU A 117 -4.23 11.86 -15.22
N ALA A 118 -4.76 12.71 -16.10
CA ALA A 118 -5.31 12.29 -17.40
C ALA A 118 -4.35 11.40 -18.22
N GLU A 119 -3.06 11.68 -18.19
CA GLU A 119 -2.04 10.90 -18.90
C GLU A 119 -1.94 9.44 -18.42
N LEU A 120 -2.31 9.15 -17.16
CA LEU A 120 -2.32 7.78 -16.63
C LEU A 120 -3.38 6.90 -17.30
N LEU A 121 -4.35 7.49 -18.00
CA LEU A 121 -5.30 6.74 -18.84
C LEU A 121 -4.66 6.22 -20.14
N GLY A 122 -3.41 6.61 -20.46
CA GLY A 122 -2.72 6.21 -21.69
C GLY A 122 -3.22 6.93 -22.94
N LEU A 123 -4.03 7.98 -22.78
CA LEU A 123 -4.60 8.79 -23.87
C LEU A 123 -3.81 10.09 -24.13
N GLY A 124 -2.74 10.33 -23.36
CA GLY A 124 -1.97 11.57 -23.39
C GLY A 124 -2.55 12.66 -22.50
N ALA A 125 -1.94 13.86 -22.52
CA ALA A 125 -2.31 14.97 -21.65
C ALA A 125 -3.64 15.64 -22.04
N ASP A 126 -4.01 15.54 -23.32
CA ASP A 126 -5.24 16.09 -23.90
C ASP A 126 -6.08 14.96 -24.50
N PRO A 127 -6.81 14.18 -23.67
CA PRO A 127 -7.64 13.09 -24.18
C PRO A 127 -8.78 13.62 -25.07
N PRO A 128 -9.20 12.85 -26.09
CA PRO A 128 -10.32 13.24 -26.95
C PRO A 128 -11.64 13.27 -26.17
N ASN A 129 -12.57 14.13 -26.59
CA ASN A 129 -13.90 14.23 -25.97
C ASN A 129 -15.01 14.05 -27.03
N PRO A 130 -15.90 13.05 -26.88
CA PRO A 130 -15.92 12.02 -25.83
C PRO A 130 -14.76 11.02 -25.98
N ILE A 131 -14.39 10.38 -24.87
CA ILE A 131 -13.48 9.22 -24.86
C ILE A 131 -14.32 7.99 -25.18
N VAL A 132 -13.97 7.27 -26.25
CA VAL A 132 -14.58 5.96 -26.52
C VAL A 132 -13.77 4.90 -25.78
N VAL A 133 -14.38 4.26 -24.78
CA VAL A 133 -13.73 3.22 -23.99
C VAL A 133 -13.69 1.95 -24.81
N THR A 134 -12.47 1.49 -25.10
CA THR A 134 -12.19 0.24 -25.79
C THR A 134 -11.31 -0.65 -24.92
N GLU A 135 -11.20 -1.94 -25.27
CA GLU A 135 -10.24 -2.84 -24.62
C GLU A 135 -8.81 -2.28 -24.66
N SER A 136 -8.39 -1.69 -25.79
CA SER A 136 -7.07 -1.07 -25.89
C SER A 136 -6.88 0.11 -24.95
N THR A 137 -7.94 0.88 -24.68
CA THR A 137 -7.92 2.01 -23.74
C THR A 137 -7.71 1.50 -22.31
N LEU A 138 -8.46 0.46 -21.92
CA LEU A 138 -8.31 -0.17 -20.61
C LEU A 138 -6.92 -0.80 -20.44
N VAL A 139 -6.42 -1.51 -21.46
CA VAL A 139 -5.08 -2.12 -21.43
C VAL A 139 -3.99 -1.06 -21.30
N ALA A 140 -4.10 0.07 -22.01
CA ALA A 140 -3.14 1.16 -21.89
C ALA A 140 -3.16 1.74 -20.47
N ALA A 141 -4.33 2.11 -19.96
CA ALA A 141 -4.46 2.67 -18.62
C ALA A 141 -3.93 1.70 -17.54
N GLN A 142 -4.25 0.40 -17.64
CA GLN A 142 -3.72 -0.62 -16.76
C GLN A 142 -2.20 -0.74 -16.83
N ALA A 143 -1.60 -0.64 -18.03
CA ALA A 143 -0.15 -0.66 -18.16
C ALA A 143 0.50 0.52 -17.44
N HIS A 144 -0.06 1.73 -17.59
CA HIS A 144 0.44 2.93 -16.92
C HIS A 144 0.33 2.84 -15.38
N LEU A 145 -0.79 2.32 -14.85
CA LEU A 145 -0.95 2.10 -13.40
C LEU A 145 -0.01 1.01 -12.87
N ARG A 146 0.18 -0.07 -13.65
CA ARG A 146 1.13 -1.15 -13.31
C ARG A 146 2.59 -0.69 -13.25
N ASP A 147 2.91 0.35 -14.02
CA ASP A 147 4.25 0.94 -14.04
C ASP A 147 4.52 1.85 -12.84
N MET A 148 3.52 2.21 -12.03
CA MET A 148 3.72 3.03 -10.82
C MET A 148 4.58 2.32 -9.78
N GLU A 149 5.33 3.09 -9.01
CA GLU A 149 6.07 2.61 -7.85
C GLU A 149 5.18 2.74 -6.61
N VAL A 150 5.28 1.79 -5.70
CA VAL A 150 4.47 1.75 -4.47
C VAL A 150 5.39 1.49 -3.29
N GLU A 151 5.19 2.22 -2.20
CA GLU A 151 5.84 2.00 -0.91
C GLU A 151 4.77 1.83 0.18
N ALA A 152 5.13 1.13 1.25
CA ALA A 152 4.27 0.97 2.42
C ALA A 152 5.04 1.17 3.72
N ILE A 153 4.34 1.71 4.71
CA ILE A 153 4.72 1.66 6.11
C ILE A 153 3.63 0.90 6.84
N ILE A 154 4.01 -0.12 7.59
CA ILE A 154 3.11 -1.02 8.29
C ILE A 154 3.40 -0.87 9.77
N PHE A 155 2.37 -0.53 10.53
CA PHE A 155 2.38 -0.39 11.97
C PHE A 155 1.55 -1.54 12.54
N PHE A 156 2.12 -2.35 13.42
CA PHE A 156 1.32 -3.33 14.14
C PHE A 156 1.75 -3.50 15.59
N ALA A 157 0.78 -3.71 16.48
CA ALA A 157 1.03 -4.04 17.86
C ALA A 157 0.76 -5.53 18.14
N ASP A 158 1.63 -6.14 18.93
CA ASP A 158 1.41 -7.44 19.56
C ASP A 158 1.22 -7.27 21.07
N HIS A 159 0.37 -8.09 21.66
CA HIS A 159 0.01 -8.03 23.07
C HIS A 159 0.35 -9.33 23.82
N PRO A 160 1.64 -9.68 23.96
CA PRO A 160 2.04 -10.89 24.67
C PRO A 160 1.79 -10.73 26.18
N GLY A 161 0.66 -11.25 26.64
CA GLY A 161 0.31 -11.25 28.06
C GLY A 161 -0.15 -9.88 28.54
N VAL A 162 0.74 -9.15 29.22
CA VAL A 162 0.48 -7.79 29.76
C VAL A 162 1.41 -6.72 29.20
N SER A 163 2.22 -7.10 28.21
CA SER A 163 3.06 -6.17 27.46
C SER A 163 2.39 -5.81 26.15
N THR A 164 2.68 -4.62 25.65
CA THR A 164 2.43 -4.23 24.27
C THR A 164 3.78 -4.04 23.57
N ILE A 165 3.90 -4.52 22.34
CA ILE A 165 5.06 -4.30 21.48
C ILE A 165 4.55 -3.79 20.14
N GLU A 166 4.88 -2.56 19.79
CA GLU A 166 4.62 -1.96 18.49
C GLU A 166 5.81 -2.19 17.57
N TYR A 167 5.50 -2.43 16.30
CA TYR A 167 6.47 -2.69 15.25
C TYR A 167 6.17 -1.82 14.04
N ASP A 168 7.23 -1.19 13.54
CA ASP A 168 7.20 -0.37 12.34
C ASP A 168 8.00 -1.08 11.24
N VAL A 169 7.31 -1.42 10.16
CA VAL A 169 7.87 -2.16 9.03
C VAL A 169 7.67 -1.37 7.75
N GLU A 170 8.77 -1.04 7.09
CA GLU A 170 8.76 -0.37 5.80
C GLU A 170 8.96 -1.36 4.66
N SER A 171 8.29 -1.09 3.54
CA SER A 171 8.60 -1.69 2.25
C SER A 171 9.22 -0.63 1.35
N PRO A 172 10.44 -0.84 0.82
CA PRO A 172 11.04 0.09 -0.12
C PRO A 172 10.19 0.17 -1.38
N ARG A 173 10.31 1.29 -2.11
CA ARG A 173 9.62 1.49 -3.38
C ARG A 173 9.86 0.32 -4.33
N MET A 174 8.77 -0.21 -4.86
CA MET A 174 8.81 -1.23 -5.89
C MET A 174 7.65 -1.09 -6.87
N LEU A 175 7.80 -1.60 -8.09
CA LEU A 175 6.77 -1.48 -9.12
C LEU A 175 5.49 -2.21 -8.72
N ALA A 176 4.33 -1.59 -8.94
CA ALA A 176 3.01 -2.19 -8.74
C ALA A 176 2.87 -3.53 -9.48
N ASP A 177 3.40 -3.63 -10.71
CA ASP A 177 3.39 -4.89 -11.46
C ASP A 177 4.20 -6.02 -10.79
N SER A 178 5.23 -5.68 -10.00
CA SER A 178 6.00 -6.69 -9.26
C SER A 178 5.11 -7.40 -8.24
N PHE A 179 4.23 -6.66 -7.57
CA PHE A 179 3.26 -7.21 -6.64
C PHE A 179 2.22 -8.09 -7.31
N LEU A 180 1.65 -7.62 -8.41
CA LEU A 180 0.62 -8.35 -9.14
C LEU A 180 1.14 -9.68 -9.71
N ARG A 181 2.45 -9.77 -9.97
CA ARG A 181 3.14 -11.01 -10.37
C ARG A 181 3.55 -11.88 -9.19
N GLY A 182 3.30 -11.46 -7.96
CA GLY A 182 3.65 -12.18 -6.74
C GLY A 182 5.15 -12.18 -6.43
N LEU A 183 5.91 -11.19 -6.90
CA LEU A 183 7.31 -11.06 -6.50
C LEU A 183 7.41 -10.79 -4.99
N PRO A 184 8.42 -11.32 -4.30
CA PRO A 184 8.60 -11.07 -2.88
C PRO A 184 8.74 -9.58 -2.58
N MET A 185 7.99 -9.10 -1.59
CA MET A 185 8.27 -7.82 -0.95
C MET A 185 9.50 -7.98 -0.07
N VAL A 186 10.49 -7.11 -0.27
CA VAL A 186 11.48 -6.85 0.77
C VAL A 186 10.80 -6.01 1.83
N LEU A 187 10.87 -6.43 3.08
CA LEU A 187 10.35 -5.71 4.23
C LEU A 187 11.50 -5.46 5.17
N SER A 188 11.59 -4.24 5.68
CA SER A 188 12.60 -3.83 6.64
C SER A 188 11.88 -3.35 7.89
N MET A 189 12.17 -3.97 9.03
CA MET A 189 11.76 -3.40 10.31
C MET A 189 12.60 -2.14 10.55
N VAL A 190 11.94 -1.02 10.82
CA VAL A 190 12.60 0.27 11.05
C VAL A 190 12.47 0.74 12.50
N GLY A 191 11.51 0.19 13.23
CA GLY A 191 11.29 0.50 14.64
C GLY A 191 10.60 -0.66 15.36
N ALA A 192 10.87 -0.75 16.65
CA ALA A 192 10.02 -1.47 17.57
C ALA A 192 10.05 -0.75 18.92
N ASP A 193 8.88 -0.57 19.51
CA ASP A 193 8.71 0.03 20.82
C ASP A 193 7.90 -0.93 21.68
N GLY A 194 8.09 -0.88 22.98
CA GLY A 194 7.33 -1.77 23.86
C GLY A 194 7.13 -1.17 25.22
N TRP A 195 6.03 -1.54 25.86
CA TRP A 195 5.76 -1.07 27.20
C TRP A 195 4.88 -2.05 27.97
N ARG A 196 4.82 -1.82 29.29
CA ARG A 196 3.92 -2.47 30.23
C ARG A 196 3.27 -1.44 31.12
N ASP A 197 1.97 -1.27 30.93
CA ASP A 197 1.17 -0.34 31.72
C ASP A 197 1.13 -0.72 33.22
N ASP A 198 1.19 -2.01 33.54
CA ASP A 198 1.06 -2.52 34.92
C ASP A 198 2.27 -2.23 35.80
N THR A 199 3.45 -2.11 35.20
CA THR A 199 4.72 -1.85 35.89
C THR A 199 5.30 -0.48 35.59
N GLY A 200 4.76 0.24 34.61
CA GLY A 200 5.37 1.47 34.08
C GLY A 200 6.77 1.18 33.53
N GLN A 201 6.89 0.07 32.79
CA GLN A 201 8.12 -0.28 32.09
C GLN A 201 8.00 0.12 30.63
N ASP A 202 9.07 0.72 30.13
CA ASP A 202 9.23 1.10 28.73
C ASP A 202 10.45 0.36 28.16
N LEU A 203 10.38 0.01 26.89
CA LEU A 203 11.41 -0.69 26.14
C LEU A 203 11.79 0.19 24.95
N ASP A 204 13.07 0.57 24.92
CA ASP A 204 13.69 1.30 23.83
C ASP A 204 14.56 0.34 23.01
N VAL A 205 14.48 0.37 21.69
CA VAL A 205 15.40 -0.35 20.81
C VAL A 205 16.70 0.43 20.65
N ASP A 206 17.82 -0.18 21.02
CA ASP A 206 19.15 0.42 20.87
C ASP A 206 19.80 0.05 19.53
N THR A 207 19.66 -1.21 19.12
CA THR A 207 20.24 -1.75 17.88
C THR A 207 19.23 -2.62 17.16
N TRP A 208 19.15 -2.50 15.83
CA TRP A 208 18.38 -3.39 14.97
C TRP A 208 19.22 -3.86 13.79
N THR A 209 19.42 -5.18 13.65
CA THR A 209 20.10 -5.79 12.49
C THR A 209 19.32 -6.96 11.89
N VAL A 210 18.08 -7.19 12.32
CA VAL A 210 17.30 -8.34 11.86
C VAL A 210 16.81 -8.13 10.42
N GLU A 211 17.11 -9.10 9.58
CA GLU A 211 16.66 -9.22 8.19
C GLU A 211 15.81 -10.48 7.99
N TYR A 212 14.97 -10.47 6.95
CA TYR A 212 14.20 -11.66 6.56
C TYR A 212 15.05 -12.58 5.69
N VAL A 213 15.10 -13.86 6.04
CA VAL A 213 15.78 -14.89 5.24
C VAL A 213 14.79 -15.44 4.20
N ASP A 214 15.04 -15.07 2.94
CA ASP A 214 14.21 -15.46 1.80
C ASP A 214 14.01 -16.97 1.67
N GLY A 215 12.81 -17.38 1.27
CA GLY A 215 12.47 -18.76 0.91
C GLY A 215 12.17 -19.72 2.08
N VAL A 216 12.61 -19.41 3.29
CA VAL A 216 12.38 -20.24 4.50
C VAL A 216 11.47 -19.57 5.53
N GLY A 217 11.23 -18.27 5.37
CA GLY A 217 10.34 -17.51 6.21
C GLY A 217 10.87 -17.29 7.63
N ALA A 218 12.16 -17.06 7.73
CA ALA A 218 12.89 -16.93 8.98
C ALA A 218 13.53 -15.54 9.12
N LEU A 219 14.06 -15.25 10.30
CA LEU A 219 14.74 -13.99 10.61
C LEU A 219 16.21 -14.29 10.96
N GLU A 220 17.11 -13.38 10.61
CA GLU A 220 18.53 -13.45 10.94
C GLU A 220 19.03 -12.08 11.40
N GLY A 221 19.76 -12.02 12.50
CA GLY A 221 20.31 -10.78 13.07
C GLY A 221 19.97 -10.59 14.54
N ASP A 222 20.15 -9.38 15.05
CA ASP A 222 20.03 -9.05 16.46
C ASP A 222 19.16 -7.84 16.69
N ILE A 223 18.50 -7.82 17.86
CA ILE A 223 17.84 -6.64 18.40
C ILE A 223 18.35 -6.45 19.82
N ASP A 224 18.97 -5.31 20.08
CA ASP A 224 19.34 -4.91 21.44
C ASP A 224 18.30 -3.91 21.96
N PHE A 225 17.89 -4.10 23.21
CA PHE A 225 16.91 -3.25 23.89
C PHE A 225 17.43 -2.78 25.24
N THR A 226 17.02 -1.58 25.62
CA THR A 226 17.07 -1.09 26.99
C THR A 226 15.65 -1.03 27.54
N THR A 227 15.39 -1.78 28.62
CA THR A 227 14.14 -1.66 29.39
C THR A 227 14.36 -0.77 30.60
N ARG A 228 13.51 0.25 30.74
CA ARG A 228 13.53 1.22 31.85
C ARG A 228 12.26 1.12 32.67
N GLY A 229 12.35 1.41 33.97
CA GLY A 229 11.20 1.45 34.87
C GLY A 229 10.88 0.11 35.54
N GLY A 230 9.71 0.02 36.16
CA GLY A 230 9.31 -1.14 36.96
C GLY A 230 10.21 -1.38 38.19
N ARG A 231 10.70 -2.61 38.36
CA ARG A 231 11.51 -3.00 39.54
C ARG A 231 12.99 -2.64 39.39
N PHE A 232 13.52 -2.70 38.18
CA PHE A 232 14.91 -2.41 37.85
C PHE A 232 15.06 -2.30 36.33
N ASP A 233 16.03 -1.50 35.90
CA ASP A 233 16.40 -1.35 34.50
C ASP A 233 17.30 -2.51 34.06
N TYR A 234 17.13 -2.98 32.83
CA TYR A 234 17.94 -4.05 32.25
C TYR A 234 18.10 -3.86 30.74
N VAL A 235 19.15 -4.44 30.20
CA VAL A 235 19.35 -4.58 28.77
C VAL A 235 19.03 -6.00 28.35
N SER A 236 18.46 -6.15 27.15
CA SER A 236 18.16 -7.46 26.58
C SER A 236 18.59 -7.51 25.13
N ARG A 237 19.03 -8.69 24.69
CA ARG A 237 19.33 -8.97 23.29
C ARG A 237 18.49 -10.13 22.79
N LEU A 238 17.84 -9.94 21.66
CA LEU A 238 17.17 -10.98 20.90
C LEU A 238 18.04 -11.33 19.70
N HIS A 239 18.57 -12.56 19.66
CA HIS A 239 19.39 -13.05 18.57
C HIS A 239 18.61 -14.07 17.73
N TYR A 240 18.52 -13.81 16.42
CA TYR A 240 17.88 -14.66 15.42
C TYR A 240 18.94 -15.31 14.54
N ASP A 241 18.93 -16.64 14.46
CA ASP A 241 19.84 -17.46 13.65
C ASP A 241 19.03 -18.25 12.61
N ALA A 242 18.60 -17.55 11.55
CA ALA A 242 17.69 -18.06 10.53
C ALA A 242 16.48 -18.80 11.12
N SER A 243 15.86 -18.21 12.15
CA SER A 243 14.74 -18.80 12.89
C SER A 243 13.56 -17.84 12.98
N GLY A 244 12.36 -18.36 13.27
CA GLY A 244 11.20 -17.54 13.64
C GLY A 244 11.17 -17.16 15.12
N TRP A 245 12.18 -17.55 15.90
CA TRP A 245 12.19 -17.45 17.37
C TRP A 245 13.58 -17.05 17.87
N PRO A 246 13.74 -15.91 18.55
CA PRO A 246 15.04 -15.49 19.01
C PRO A 246 15.51 -16.28 20.25
N SER A 247 16.82 -16.40 20.42
CA SER A 247 17.39 -16.60 21.76
C SER A 247 17.45 -15.26 22.50
N ILE A 248 17.18 -15.29 23.80
CA ILE A 248 17.05 -14.10 24.65
C ILE A 248 18.22 -14.06 25.63
N GLU A 249 18.98 -12.98 25.61
CA GLU A 249 20.01 -12.66 26.59
C GLU A 249 19.56 -11.45 27.43
N LEU A 250 19.83 -11.48 28.73
CA LEU A 250 19.42 -10.44 29.69
C LEU A 250 20.61 -10.05 30.56
N GLU A 251 20.89 -8.77 30.67
CA GLU A 251 21.91 -8.23 31.59
C GLU A 251 21.36 -7.02 32.36
N CYS A 252 21.88 -6.76 33.57
CA CYS A 252 21.52 -5.54 34.28
C CYS A 252 22.04 -4.30 33.53
N ALA A 253 21.23 -3.25 33.46
CA ALA A 253 21.67 -1.96 32.92
C ALA A 253 22.80 -1.40 33.80
N ARG A 254 23.86 -0.88 33.17
CA ARG A 254 25.05 -0.34 33.84
C ARG A 254 24.93 1.15 34.13
#